data_AF-A0A2K5DFF3-F1
#
_entry.id   AF-A0A2K5DFF3-F1
#
_cell.length_a   1.000
_cell.length_b   1.000
_cell.length_c   1.000
_cell.angle_alpha   90.00
_cell.angle_beta   90.00
_cell.angle_gamma   90.00
#
_symmetry.space_group_name_H-M   'P 1'
#
loop_
_entity.id
_entity.type
_entity.pdbx_description
1 polymer ?
#
loop_
_entity_poly.entity_id
_entity_poly.type
_entity_poly.pdbx_seq_one_letter_code
_entity_poly.pdbx_strand_id
1 'polypeptide(L)' 'MSTASGPREVRPAGGEQNMTETDAFCKREIFDPAEKYKMDHRRRGIALIFNHERFLWHLTLPDRRGTSADRDNLTRSVNL' A
#
# COMPACT_ATOMS: atom_id res chain seq x y z
N MET A 1 7.89 26.74 -78.84
CA MET A 1 9.31 26.90 -78.47
C MET A 1 9.39 27.86 -77.29
N SER A 2 9.56 27.34 -76.08
CA SER A 2 10.46 27.85 -75.04
C SER A 2 9.94 27.41 -73.67
N THR A 3 10.75 26.58 -73.04
CA THR A 3 10.61 25.94 -71.73
C THR A 3 10.93 26.91 -70.60
N ALA A 4 10.21 26.81 -69.48
CA ALA A 4 10.75 27.21 -68.17
C ALA A 4 10.14 26.32 -67.07
N SER A 5 10.94 25.37 -66.61
CA SER A 5 10.72 24.54 -65.43
C SER A 5 11.13 25.32 -64.17
N GLY A 6 10.21 25.44 -63.19
CA GLY A 6 10.44 25.99 -61.85
C GLY A 6 9.93 25.03 -60.76
N PRO A 7 10.40 25.14 -59.51
CA PRO A 7 10.77 23.98 -58.71
C PRO A 7 9.62 23.27 -57.99
N ARG A 8 9.83 21.96 -57.80
CA ARG A 8 9.06 21.03 -56.98
C ARG A 8 8.61 21.65 -55.65
N GLU A 9 7.31 21.63 -55.42
CA GLU A 9 6.73 21.76 -54.09
C GLU A 9 7.27 20.63 -53.21
N VAL A 10 8.13 21.01 -52.27
CA VAL A 10 8.69 20.13 -51.26
C VAL A 10 7.58 19.78 -50.29
N ARG A 11 7.09 18.54 -50.35
CA ARG A 11 6.31 17.95 -49.26
C ARG A 11 7.19 17.98 -48.01
N PRO A 12 6.77 18.58 -46.88
CA PRO A 12 7.52 18.42 -45.65
C PRO A 12 7.36 16.96 -45.23
N ALA A 13 8.48 16.23 -45.31
CA ALA A 13 8.64 14.93 -44.74
C ALA A 13 8.54 15.03 -43.21
N GLY A 14 7.92 14.01 -42.61
CA GLY A 14 8.19 13.63 -41.23
C GLY A 14 7.90 14.69 -40.20
N GLY A 15 6.62 14.83 -39.83
CA GLY A 15 6.31 15.23 -38.47
C GLY A 15 6.78 14.12 -37.53
N GLU A 16 8.07 14.10 -37.21
CA GLU A 16 8.58 13.40 -36.04
C GLU A 16 8.01 14.15 -34.85
N GLN A 17 6.85 13.67 -34.40
CA GLN A 17 6.34 13.98 -33.08
C GLN A 17 7.42 13.48 -32.14
N ASN A 18 8.25 14.40 -31.62
CA ASN A 18 9.15 14.11 -30.52
C ASN A 18 8.28 13.53 -29.40
N MET A 19 8.25 12.20 -29.29
CA MET A 19 7.72 11.51 -28.13
C MET A 19 8.69 11.84 -27.00
N THR A 20 8.56 13.04 -26.43
CA THR A 20 9.25 13.36 -25.18
C THR A 20 8.81 12.30 -24.19
N GLU A 21 9.83 11.61 -23.68
CA GLU A 21 9.77 10.53 -22.72
C GLU A 21 8.59 10.73 -21.79
N THR A 22 7.72 9.72 -21.69
CA THR A 22 6.77 9.64 -20.60
C THR A 22 7.63 9.55 -19.35
N ASP A 23 7.91 10.72 -18.79
CA ASP A 23 8.72 10.93 -17.61
C ASP A 23 8.24 9.88 -16.62
N ALA A 24 9.15 8.98 -16.25
CA ALA A 24 8.82 7.85 -15.40
C ALA A 24 8.06 8.44 -14.21
N PHE A 25 6.77 8.13 -14.12
CA PHE A 25 5.96 8.46 -12.96
C PHE A 25 6.40 7.51 -11.84
N CYS A 26 7.69 7.52 -11.52
CA CYS A 26 8.19 7.26 -10.19
C CYS A 26 7.32 8.15 -9.34
N LYS A 27 6.39 7.53 -8.60
CA LYS A 27 5.77 8.18 -7.46
C LYS A 27 6.91 8.83 -6.73
N ARG A 28 7.07 10.15 -6.88
CA ARG A 28 7.87 10.94 -5.96
C ARG A 28 7.33 10.53 -4.59
N GLU A 29 8.21 10.34 -3.61
CA GLU A 29 7.80 10.15 -2.22
C GLU A 29 7.14 11.46 -1.76
N ILE A 30 5.93 11.69 -2.27
CA ILE A 30 5.05 12.78 -1.94
C ILE A 30 4.36 12.30 -0.68
N PHE A 31 4.59 13.02 0.40
CA PHE A 31 3.88 12.80 1.64
C PHE A 31 2.38 12.94 1.39
N ASP A 32 1.65 11.82 1.42
CA ASP A 32 0.19 11.80 1.36
C ASP A 32 -0.34 11.83 2.80
N PRO A 33 -0.97 12.94 3.25
CA PRO A 33 -1.50 13.04 4.60
C PRO A 33 -2.65 12.05 4.88
N ALA A 34 -3.20 11.41 3.84
CA ALA A 34 -4.26 10.40 3.95
C ALA A 34 -3.76 8.97 3.67
N GLU A 35 -2.44 8.75 3.59
CA GLU A 35 -1.86 7.43 3.33
C GLU A 35 -2.32 6.41 4.39
N LYS A 36 -2.67 5.20 3.93
CA LYS A 36 -3.15 4.10 4.78
C LYS A 36 -2.17 2.94 4.76
N TYR A 37 -2.10 2.21 5.87
CA TYR A 37 -1.37 0.94 5.90
C TYR A 37 -1.85 0.01 4.79
N LYS A 38 -0.90 -0.62 4.11
CA LYS A 38 -1.16 -1.64 3.11
C LYS A 38 -1.66 -2.92 3.81
N MET A 39 -2.99 -3.12 3.84
CA MET A 39 -3.64 -4.25 4.53
C MET A 39 -3.97 -5.44 3.61
N ASP A 40 -3.60 -5.37 2.33
CA ASP A 40 -3.88 -6.37 1.27
C ASP A 40 -2.84 -7.51 1.17
N HIS A 41 -2.04 -7.70 2.22
CA HIS A 41 -1.12 -8.83 2.32
C HIS A 41 -1.90 -10.17 2.34
N ARG A 42 -1.28 -11.26 1.90
CA ARG A 42 -1.89 -12.61 1.86
C ARG A 42 -2.51 -13.04 3.20
N ARG A 43 -1.97 -12.56 4.33
CA ARG A 43 -2.45 -12.83 5.68
C ARG A 43 -2.41 -11.54 6.50
N ARG A 44 -3.37 -11.39 7.42
CA ARG A 44 -3.39 -10.27 8.38
C ARG A 44 -2.23 -10.33 9.38
N GLY A 45 -1.91 -11.51 9.89
CA GLY A 45 -0.86 -11.73 10.89
C GLY A 45 -1.24 -12.79 11.92
N ILE A 46 -0.55 -12.79 13.06
CA ILE A 46 -0.82 -13.62 14.24
C ILE A 46 -1.16 -12.69 15.40
N ALA A 47 -2.21 -13.03 16.15
CA ALA A 47 -2.55 -12.36 17.40
C ALA A 47 -2.11 -13.25 18.58
N LEU A 48 -1.32 -12.69 19.50
CA LEU A 48 -0.89 -13.36 20.72
C LEU A 48 -1.70 -12.83 21.91
N ILE A 49 -2.28 -13.73 22.71
CA ILE A 49 -3.06 -13.39 23.90
C ILE A 49 -2.40 -14.05 25.11
N PHE A 50 -1.82 -13.24 26.00
CA PHE A 50 -1.28 -13.71 27.27
C PHE A 50 -2.34 -13.50 28.36
N ASN A 51 -2.91 -14.61 28.86
CA ASN A 51 -3.96 -14.58 29.86
C ASN A 51 -3.46 -15.13 31.20
N HIS A 52 -3.38 -14.27 32.22
CA HIS A 52 -2.97 -14.64 33.58
C HIS A 52 -4.14 -14.49 34.55
N GLU A 53 -4.61 -15.61 35.10
CA GLU A 53 -5.73 -15.65 36.05
C GLU A 53 -5.27 -15.72 37.50
N ARG A 54 -4.23 -16.49 37.78
CA ARG A 54 -3.65 -16.70 39.11
C ARG A 54 -2.17 -16.34 39.12
N PHE A 55 -1.68 -15.94 40.28
CA PHE A 55 -0.31 -15.51 40.47
C PHE A 55 0.38 -16.33 41.55
N LEU A 56 1.71 -16.28 41.59
CA LEU A 56 2.48 -16.91 42.65
C LEU A 56 2.09 -16.29 44.00
N TRP A 57 1.89 -17.14 45.01
CA TRP A 57 1.31 -16.75 46.30
C TRP A 57 2.12 -15.66 47.03
N HIS A 58 3.46 -15.69 46.93
CA HIS A 58 4.32 -14.70 47.60
C HIS A 58 4.24 -13.30 46.96
N LEU A 59 3.63 -13.19 45.77
CA LEU A 59 3.35 -11.89 45.14
C LEU A 59 2.12 -11.21 45.77
N THR A 60 1.32 -11.92 46.56
CA THR A 60 0.13 -11.38 47.25
C THR A 60 -0.86 -10.67 46.31
N LEU A 61 -0.92 -11.10 45.05
CA LEU A 61 -1.83 -10.54 44.04
C LEU A 61 -3.18 -11.28 44.04
N PRO A 62 -4.31 -10.57 43.84
CA PRO A 62 -5.61 -11.20 43.76
C PRO A 62 -5.80 -11.95 42.44
N ASP A 63 -6.68 -12.97 42.46
CA ASP A 63 -7.12 -13.66 41.25
C ASP A 63 -7.88 -12.71 40.31
N ARG A 64 -7.59 -12.79 39.00
CA ARG A 64 -8.26 -12.00 37.96
C ARG A 64 -9.48 -12.74 37.41
N ARG A 65 -10.50 -12.93 38.24
CA ARG A 65 -11.74 -13.61 37.84
C ARG A 65 -12.37 -12.92 36.63
N GLY A 66 -12.82 -13.70 35.65
CA GLY A 66 -13.40 -13.18 34.40
C GLY A 66 -12.41 -13.02 33.24
N THR A 67 -11.10 -12.99 33.49
CA THR A 67 -10.09 -12.82 32.41
C THR A 67 -10.13 -13.93 31.36
N SER A 68 -10.58 -15.13 31.74
CA SER A 68 -10.78 -16.24 30.80
C SER A 68 -11.94 -15.96 29.82
N ALA A 69 -12.99 -15.26 30.26
CA ALA A 69 -14.05 -14.81 29.36
C ALA A 69 -13.55 -13.71 28.40
N ASP A 70 -12.70 -12.80 28.87
CA ASP A 70 -12.06 -11.79 28.03
C ASP A 70 -11.17 -12.42 26.96
N ARG A 71 -10.34 -13.40 27.33
CA ARG A 71 -9.52 -14.18 26.38
C ARG A 71 -10.40 -14.81 25.31
N ASP A 72 -11.51 -15.43 25.69
CA ASP A 72 -12.39 -16.13 24.75
C ASP A 72 -13.13 -15.15 23.83
N ASN A 73 -13.53 -13.99 24.35
CA ASN A 73 -14.10 -12.91 23.54
C ASN A 73 -13.10 -12.36 22.53
N LEU A 74 -11.86 -12.10 22.96
CA LEU A 74 -10.79 -11.63 22.07
C LEU A 74 -10.45 -12.68 21.02
N THR A 75 -10.35 -13.95 21.41
CA THR A 75 -10.10 -15.06 20.47
C THR A 75 -11.18 -15.10 19.40
N ARG A 76 -12.45 -14.89 19.76
CA ARG A 76 -13.54 -14.82 18.78
C ARG A 76 -13.45 -13.61 17.85
N SER A 77 -13.05 -12.44 18.36
CA SER A 77 -13.02 -11.21 17.57
C SER A 77 -11.80 -11.09 16.65
N VAL A 78 -10.65 -11.64 17.05
CA VAL A 78 -9.40 -11.57 16.27
C VAL A 78 -9.24 -12.69 15.25
N ASN A 79 -10.03 -13.77 15.37
CA ASN A 79 -10.05 -14.91 14.44
C ASN A 79 -11.03 -14.74 13.26
N LEU A 80 -11.56 -13.53 13.04
CA LEU A 80 -12.30 -13.15 11.83
C LEU A 80 -11.36 -12.75 10.68
#